data_AF-A0A1G6WED2-F1
#
_entry.id   AF-A0A1G6WED2-F1
#
_cell.length_a   1.000
_cell.length_b   1.000
_cell.length_c   1.000
_cell.angle_alpha   90.00
_cell.angle_beta   90.00
_cell.angle_gamma   90.00
#
_symmetry.space_group_name_H-M   'P 1'
#
loop_
_entity.id
_entity.type
_entity.pdbx_description
1 polymer ?
#
loop_
_entity_poly.entity_id
_entity_poly.type
_entity_poly.pdbx_seq_one_letter_code
_entity_poly.pdbx_strand_id
1 'polypeptide(L)' 'MANVLDPMDIKQIFSLHRDGLSNRKIALTLGISRNTINQYISWLLSSDYQAGELLSM' A
#
# COMPACT_ATOMS: atom_id res chain seq x y z
N MET A 1 16.19 -0.05 -12.78
CA MET A 1 15.65 -1.37 -12.41
C MET A 1 14.41 -1.13 -11.58
N ALA A 2 13.26 -1.63 -12.02
CA ALA A 2 12.03 -1.55 -11.22
C ALA A 2 12.16 -2.60 -10.10
N ASN A 3 12.62 -2.19 -8.93
CA ASN A 3 12.53 -3.03 -7.74
C ASN A 3 11.04 -3.07 -7.35
N VAL A 4 10.39 -4.17 -7.68
CA VAL A 4 9.04 -4.47 -7.20
C VAL A 4 9.15 -4.60 -5.68
N LEU A 5 8.26 -3.95 -4.93
CA LEU A 5 8.21 -4.09 -3.48
C LEU A 5 7.94 -5.56 -3.12
N ASP A 6 8.49 -6.00 -2.00
CA ASP A 6 8.19 -7.34 -1.53
C ASP A 6 6.70 -7.43 -1.10
N PRO A 7 6.12 -8.64 -1.07
CA PRO A 7 4.72 -8.81 -0.68
C PRO A 7 4.39 -8.30 0.73
N MET A 8 5.37 -8.23 1.63
CA MET A 8 5.16 -7.78 3.01
C MET A 8 5.00 -6.27 3.07
N ASP A 9 5.85 -5.52 2.38
CA ASP A 9 5.77 -4.07 2.21
C ASP A 9 4.43 -3.69 1.59
N ILE A 10 3.98 -4.41 0.57
CA ILE A 10 2.67 -4.18 -0.07
C ILE A 10 1.52 -4.39 0.92
N LYS A 11 1.54 -5.49 1.68
CA LYS A 11 0.55 -5.75 2.74
C LYS A 11 0.55 -4.64 3.80
N GLN A 12 1.72 -4.19 4.23
CA GLN A 12 1.86 -3.11 5.21
C GLN A 12 1.31 -1.78 4.69
N ILE A 13 1.59 -1.42 3.43
CA ILE A 13 1.03 -0.23 2.78
C ILE A 13 -0.51 -0.28 2.84
N PHE A 14 -1.11 -1.42 2.49
CA PHE A 14 -2.56 -1.57 2.45
C PHE A 14 -3.20 -1.56 3.84
N SER A 15 -2.57 -2.23 4.82
CA SER A 15 -3.03 -2.21 6.21
C SER A 15 -3.04 -0.79 6.76
N LEU A 16 -1.94 -0.05 6.63
CA LEU A 16 -1.84 1.31 7.15
C LEU A 16 -2.81 2.28 6.44
N HIS A 17 -3.03 2.10 5.14
CA HIS A 17 -4.04 2.88 4.41
C HIS A 17 -5.46 2.58 4.90
N ARG A 18 -5.79 1.31 5.15
CA ARG A 18 -7.07 0.89 5.75
C ARG A 18 -7.26 1.46 7.16
N ASP A 19 -6.19 1.57 7.94
CA ASP A 19 -6.19 2.21 9.26
C ASP A 19 -6.37 3.75 9.19
N GLY A 20 -6.51 4.32 7.98
CA GLY A 20 -6.78 5.73 7.75
C GLY A 20 -5.55 6.62 7.72
N LEU A 21 -4.33 6.05 7.67
CA LEU A 21 -3.12 6.86 7.56
C LEU A 21 -3.00 7.46 6.17
N SER A 22 -2.63 8.75 6.12
CA SER A 22 -2.30 9.39 4.84
C SER A 22 -1.06 8.76 4.20
N ASN A 23 -1.00 8.72 2.88
CA ASN A 23 0.14 8.17 2.12
C ASN A 23 1.48 8.81 2.49
N ARG A 24 1.49 10.08 2.94
CA ARG A 24 2.70 10.75 3.44
C ARG A 24 3.18 10.16 4.77
N LYS A 25 2.26 9.81 5.66
CA LYS A 25 2.59 9.18 6.94
C LYS A 25 3.08 7.76 6.74
N ILE A 26 2.42 6.99 5.85
CA ILE A 26 2.85 5.65 5.45
C ILE A 26 4.27 5.66 4.88
N ALA A 27 4.59 6.63 4.02
CA ALA A 27 5.93 6.80 3.44
C ALA A 27 7.02 6.96 4.51
N LEU A 28 6.75 7.80 5.51
CA LEU A 28 7.67 8.01 6.63
C LEU A 28 7.77 6.75 7.51
N THR A 29 6.66 6.06 7.77
CA THR A 29 6.62 4.86 8.61
C THR A 29 7.40 3.70 7.99
N LEU A 30 7.27 3.48 6.69
CA LEU A 30 7.87 2.33 6.00
C LEU A 30 9.22 2.64 5.34
N GLY A 31 9.65 3.91 5.32
CA GLY A 31 10.86 4.32 4.60
C GLY A 31 10.73 4.18 3.07
N ILE A 32 9.51 4.09 2.55
CA ILE A 32 9.20 3.92 1.13
C ILE A 32 8.79 5.28 0.55
N SER A 33 9.16 5.55 -0.71
CA SER A 33 8.80 6.80 -1.36
C SER A 33 7.27 6.98 -1.42
N ARG A 34 6.79 8.22 -1.18
CA ARG A 34 5.36 8.54 -1.30
C ARG A 34 4.82 8.21 -2.70
N ASN A 35 5.63 8.36 -3.75
CA ASN A 35 5.21 8.05 -5.12
C ASN A 35 4.95 6.56 -5.31
N THR A 36 5.81 5.71 -4.74
CA THR A 36 5.61 4.26 -4.74
C THR A 36 4.31 3.91 -4.03
N ILE A 37 4.07 4.45 -2.84
CA ILE A 37 2.83 4.22 -2.10
C ILE A 37 1.60 4.67 -2.89
N ASN A 38 1.64 5.86 -3.49
CA ASN A 38 0.53 6.36 -4.31
C ASN A 38 0.22 5.42 -5.47
N GLN A 39 1.25 4.85 -6.12
CA GLN A 39 1.08 3.90 -7.21
C GLN A 39 0.39 2.62 -6.73
N TYR A 40 0.88 2.01 -5.65
CA TYR A 40 0.27 0.78 -5.10
C TYR A 40 -1.15 1.00 -4.59
N ILE A 41 -1.44 2.12 -3.93
CA ILE A 41 -2.82 2.46 -3.51
C ILE A 41 -3.72 2.70 -4.71
N SER A 42 -3.23 3.38 -5.75
CA SER A 42 -4.01 3.54 -6.99
C SER A 42 -4.33 2.20 -7.62
N TRP A 43 -3.36 1.26 -7.65
CA TRP A 43 -3.59 -0.09 -8.16
C TRP A 43 -4.61 -0.86 -7.33
N LEU A 44 -4.52 -0.77 -6.00
CA LEU A 44 -5.50 -1.35 -5.09
C LEU A 44 -6.91 -0.83 -5.38
N LEU A 45 -7.09 0.49 -5.48
CA LEU A 45 -8.39 1.12 -5.71
C LEU A 45 -8.94 0.86 -7.13
N SER A 46 -8.05 0.67 -8.10
CA SER A 46 -8.43 0.33 -9.49
C SER A 46 -8.71 -1.16 -9.69
N SER A 47 -8.23 -1.99 -8.77
CA SER A 47 -8.56 -3.41 -8.78
C SER A 47 -9.94 -3.55 -8.16
N ASP A 48 -10.85 -4.32 -8.77
CA ASP A 48 -12.20 -4.64 -8.23
C ASP A 48 -12.19 -5.34 -6.86
N TYR A 49 -11.00 -5.49 -6.25
CA TYR A 49 -10.82 -5.94 -4.89
C TYR A 49 -11.38 -4.89 -3.93
N GLN A 50 -12.55 -5.19 -3.36
CA GLN A 50 -12.94 -4.58 -2.09
C GLN A 50 -11.81 -4.87 -1.10
N ALA A 51 -11.16 -3.82 -0.58
CA ALA A 51 -10.02 -3.89 0.34
C ALA A 51 -10.24 -4.77 1.59
N GLY A 52 -11.47 -5.26 1.80
CA GLY A 52 -11.82 -6.29 2.77
C GLY A 52 -11.21 -7.68 2.50
N GLU A 53 -11.05 -8.11 1.25
CA GLU A 53 -10.60 -9.49 0.95
C GLU A 53 -9.09 -9.71 1.07
N LEU A 54 -8.28 -8.68 0.82
CA LEU A 54 -6.80 -8.78 0.84
C LEU A 54 -6.19 -9.00 2.23
N LEU A 55 -6.97 -8.77 3.29
CA LEU A 55 -6.52 -8.90 4.69
C LEU A 55 -7.05 -10.17 5.37
N SER A 56 -7.75 -11.03 4.63
CA SER A 56 -8.33 -12.29 5.13
C SER A 56 -7.43 -13.51 4.92
N MET A 57 -6.19 -13.33 4.43
CA MET A 57 -5.23 -14.41 4.11
C MET A 57 -4.05 -14.48 5.06
#